data_AF-A0A7R9PUJ1-F1
#
_entry.id   AF-A0A7R9PUJ1-F1
#
_cell.length_a   1.000
_cell.length_b   1.000
_cell.length_c   1.000
_cell.angle_alpha   90.00
_cell.angle_beta   90.00
_cell.angle_gamma   90.00
#
_symmetry.space_group_name_H-M   'P 1'
#
loop_
_entity.id
_entity.type
_entity.pdbx_description
1 polymer ?
#
loop_
_entity_poly.entity_id
_entity_poly.type
_entity_poly.pdbx_seq_one_letter_code
_entity_poly.pdbx_strand_id
1 'polypeptide(L)'
;MRLFVVSWNMSSRMGPQNIKDLLLPESISFVPDLYAIGIQEGPSGDINQLQIQMQATIGASHVLLHSSTLGVLHLSLFIRRDLIWYCTTPDDAFFNNRPSAANLVKTKGALGISFALFGTTFLFINSHLTAHQNKVKERIEEYMKISEALNLPKNLRPLNPRYMSRDVTARFDCVFWFGDLNFRLEISGQEMTNIINRPTNVLNVSLDKFKETDQLTNVMSRGLAFKGFYESSSPRFPPTYKFKYGSNDYDLVSQRVPSFTDRILYRSKQVSHISPLLYDWVPQMDSSDHKP
;
A
#
# COMPACT_ATOMS: atom_id res chain seq x y z
N MET A 1 -20.28 4.54 1.49
CA MET A 1 -19.00 5.00 2.08
C MET A 1 -17.97 5.09 0.97
N ARG A 2 -17.21 6.18 0.89
CA ARG A 2 -16.05 6.34 0.00
C ARG A 2 -14.77 6.13 0.83
N LEU A 3 -13.90 5.25 0.37
CA LEU A 3 -12.62 4.94 1.00
C LEU A 3 -11.48 5.40 0.09
N PHE A 4 -10.44 5.99 0.68
CA PHE A 4 -9.22 6.39 0.00
C PHE A 4 -8.03 5.67 0.62
N VAL A 5 -7.29 4.90 -0.18
CA VAL A 5 -6.14 4.12 0.28
C VAL A 5 -4.89 4.68 -0.37
N VAL A 6 -3.86 4.97 0.44
CA VAL A 6 -2.58 5.51 0.00
C VAL A 6 -1.46 4.57 0.42
N SER A 7 -0.51 4.34 -0.47
CA SER A 7 0.75 3.67 -0.17
C SER A 7 1.90 4.57 -0.57
N TRP A 8 2.84 4.84 0.33
CA TRP A 8 4.02 5.64 -0.01
C TRP A 8 5.28 5.14 0.67
N ASN A 9 6.26 4.74 -0.14
CA ASN A 9 7.63 4.58 0.33
C ASN A 9 8.33 5.95 0.31
N MET A 10 8.68 6.46 1.49
CA MET A 10 9.25 7.81 1.66
C MET A 10 10.78 7.84 1.65
N SER A 11 11.45 6.68 1.51
CA SER A 11 12.91 6.56 1.47
C SER A 11 13.64 7.31 2.61
N SER A 12 13.07 7.19 3.81
CA SER A 12 13.48 7.83 5.06
C SER A 12 13.49 9.36 5.03
N ARG A 13 12.69 9.99 4.17
CA ARG A 13 12.58 11.44 4.03
C ARG A 13 11.25 11.96 4.56
N MET A 14 11.21 13.26 4.87
CA MET A 14 10.04 13.91 5.48
C MET A 14 8.85 14.14 4.54
N GLY A 15 9.03 14.02 3.23
CA GLY A 15 8.02 14.47 2.27
C GLY A 15 8.07 15.99 2.02
N PRO A 16 7.32 16.50 1.04
CA PRO A 16 7.12 17.94 0.87
C PRO A 16 6.24 18.52 2.00
N GLN A 17 6.34 19.83 2.24
CA GLN A 17 5.49 20.52 3.24
C GLN A 17 4.01 20.54 2.86
N ASN A 18 3.69 20.43 1.56
CA ASN A 18 2.32 20.36 1.08
C ASN A 18 2.05 18.96 0.53
N ILE A 19 1.11 18.25 1.16
CA ILE A 19 0.64 16.92 0.75
C ILE A 19 -0.82 16.94 0.28
N LYS A 20 -1.32 18.11 -0.13
CA LYS A 20 -2.70 18.26 -0.64
C LYS A 20 -2.94 17.41 -1.88
N ASP A 21 -2.00 17.38 -2.82
CA ASP A 21 -2.14 16.57 -4.04
C ASP A 21 -2.19 15.07 -3.74
N LEU A 22 -1.65 14.65 -2.58
CA LEU A 22 -1.71 13.26 -2.13
C LEU A 22 -3.06 12.91 -1.50
N LEU A 23 -3.59 13.77 -0.62
CA LEU A 23 -4.76 13.45 0.22
C LEU A 23 -6.07 14.04 -0.29
N LEU A 24 -6.00 15.09 -1.10
CA LEU A 24 -7.13 15.80 -1.69
C LEU A 24 -6.83 16.11 -3.18
N PRO A 25 -6.54 15.09 -4.00
CA PRO A 25 -6.21 15.32 -5.41
C PRO A 25 -7.39 15.94 -6.16
N GLU A 26 -7.11 16.81 -7.13
CA GLU A 26 -8.16 17.45 -7.95
C GLU A 26 -8.96 16.44 -8.79
N SER A 27 -8.44 15.24 -8.99
CA SER A 27 -9.10 14.15 -9.71
C SER A 27 -10.30 13.55 -8.98
N ILE A 28 -10.47 13.83 -7.67
CA ILE A 28 -11.64 13.39 -6.90
C ILE A 28 -12.55 14.59 -6.58
N SER A 29 -13.83 14.47 -6.94
CA SER A 29 -14.84 15.52 -6.72
C SER A 29 -15.57 15.41 -5.38
N PHE A 30 -15.05 14.59 -4.46
CA PHE A 30 -15.67 14.31 -3.17
C PHE A 30 -14.58 14.15 -2.10
N VAL A 31 -14.94 14.40 -0.84
CA VAL A 31 -14.08 14.07 0.29
C VAL A 31 -14.38 12.64 0.73
N PRO A 32 -13.40 11.72 0.72
CA PRO A 32 -13.54 10.37 1.27
C PRO A 32 -14.12 10.36 2.68
N ASP A 33 -14.86 9.31 3.04
CA ASP A 33 -15.36 9.11 4.40
C ASP A 33 -14.31 8.48 5.32
N LEU A 34 -13.38 7.73 4.73
CA LEU A 34 -12.31 6.98 5.39
C LEU A 34 -11.04 7.08 4.54
N TYR A 35 -9.93 7.40 5.18
CA TYR A 35 -8.58 7.35 4.62
C TYR A 35 -7.79 6.25 5.31
N ALA A 36 -7.09 5.43 4.54
CA ALA A 36 -6.10 4.48 5.04
C ALA A 36 -4.76 4.79 4.39
N ILE A 37 -3.80 5.29 5.18
CA ILE A 37 -2.53 5.80 4.67
C ILE A 37 -1.39 4.93 5.20
N GLY A 38 -0.75 4.18 4.30
CA GLY A 38 0.37 3.30 4.60
C GLY A 38 1.68 3.91 4.13
N ILE A 39 2.62 4.05 5.04
CA ILE A 39 3.97 4.56 4.78
C ILE A 39 4.98 3.43 4.95
N GLN A 40 5.96 3.35 4.05
CA GLN A 40 7.16 2.52 4.17
C GLN A 40 8.39 3.43 4.12
N GLU A 41 9.47 3.01 4.78
CA GLU A 41 10.66 3.87 4.97
C GLU A 41 10.27 5.29 5.41
N GLY A 42 9.36 5.40 6.37
CA GLY A 42 8.96 6.70 6.92
C GLY A 42 10.15 7.45 7.54
N PRO A 43 10.04 8.78 7.71
CA PRO A 43 11.11 9.58 8.30
C PRO A 43 11.43 9.09 9.73
N SER A 44 12.71 8.88 10.01
CA SER A 44 13.15 8.41 11.33
C SER A 44 12.89 9.47 12.40
N GLY A 45 11.98 9.19 13.34
CA GLY A 45 11.71 10.07 14.50
C GLY A 45 10.57 11.08 14.32
N ASP A 46 10.09 11.31 13.09
CA ASP A 46 9.17 12.41 12.78
C ASP A 46 7.80 11.95 12.25
N ILE A 47 7.42 10.68 12.49
CA ILE A 47 6.12 10.16 12.05
C ILE A 47 4.94 10.95 12.65
N ASN A 48 5.11 11.48 13.86
CA ASN A 48 4.12 12.34 14.51
C ASN A 48 3.92 13.65 13.74
N GLN A 49 4.99 14.25 13.22
CA GLN A 49 4.90 15.47 12.42
C GLN A 49 4.16 15.20 11.11
N LEU A 50 4.47 14.08 10.45
CA LEU A 50 3.74 13.65 9.26
C LEU A 50 2.24 13.42 9.56
N GLN A 51 1.90 12.80 10.69
CA GLN A 51 0.52 12.59 11.09
C GLN A 51 -0.22 13.90 11.38
N ILE A 52 0.46 14.89 12.00
CA ILE A 52 -0.09 16.25 12.19
C ILE A 52 -0.34 16.92 10.83
N GLN A 53 0.59 16.78 9.89
CA GLN A 53 0.46 17.32 8.54
C GLN A 53 -0.72 16.67 7.78
N MET A 54 -0.89 15.35 7.91
CA MET A 54 -2.04 14.61 7.36
C MET A 54 -3.35 15.14 7.95
N GLN A 55 -3.44 15.25 9.28
CA GLN A 55 -4.64 15.77 9.95
C GLN A 55 -4.95 17.22 9.55
N ALA A 56 -3.93 18.07 9.42
CA ALA A 56 -4.09 19.46 8.98
C ALA A 56 -4.56 19.55 7.52
N THR A 57 -4.06 18.67 6.65
CA THR A 57 -4.43 18.63 5.23
C THR A 57 -5.86 18.11 5.03
N ILE A 58 -6.23 17.01 5.68
CA ILE A 58 -7.58 16.42 5.59
C ILE A 58 -8.61 17.36 6.24
N GLY A 59 -8.22 18.06 7.30
CA GLY A 59 -9.02 19.08 7.94
C GLY A 59 -9.97 18.58 9.02
N ALA A 60 -10.76 19.51 9.58
CA ALA A 60 -11.56 19.28 10.78
C ALA A 60 -12.78 18.37 10.59
N SER A 61 -13.17 18.02 9.36
CA SER A 61 -14.27 17.07 9.12
C SER A 61 -13.92 15.63 9.51
N HIS A 62 -12.62 15.33 9.66
CA HIS A 62 -12.09 14.01 9.99
C HIS A 62 -11.33 14.02 11.32
N VAL A 63 -11.17 12.83 11.88
CA VAL A 63 -10.26 12.53 12.99
C VAL A 63 -9.39 11.34 12.65
N LEU A 64 -8.19 11.29 13.24
CA LEU A 64 -7.45 10.06 13.35
C LEU A 64 -8.24 9.04 14.18
N LEU A 65 -8.67 7.95 13.56
CA LEU A 65 -9.36 6.84 14.20
C LEU A 65 -8.37 5.92 14.93
N HIS A 66 -7.27 5.56 14.26
CA HIS A 66 -6.18 4.76 14.83
C HIS A 66 -4.91 4.93 14.00
N SER A 67 -3.75 4.74 14.61
CA SER A 67 -2.50 4.53 13.88
C SER A 67 -1.60 3.53 14.59
N SER A 68 -0.73 2.87 13.81
CA SER A 68 0.25 1.91 14.32
C SER A 68 1.56 2.05 13.55
N THR A 69 2.68 1.77 14.23
CA THR A 69 4.03 1.95 13.71
C THR A 69 4.89 0.73 14.05
N LEU A 70 5.66 0.23 13.09
CA LEU A 70 6.66 -0.81 13.26
C LEU A 70 7.96 -0.35 12.59
N GLY A 71 8.89 0.19 13.37
CA GLY A 71 10.12 0.79 12.86
C GLY A 71 9.82 1.90 11.85
N VAL A 72 10.14 1.66 10.57
CA VAL A 72 9.89 2.62 9.46
C VAL A 72 8.59 2.36 8.69
N LEU A 73 7.76 1.42 9.15
CA LEU A 73 6.41 1.23 8.64
C LEU A 73 5.42 2.02 9.51
N HIS A 74 4.45 2.67 8.88
CA HIS A 74 3.35 3.33 9.57
C HIS A 74 2.05 3.09 8.83
N LEU A 75 0.95 2.94 9.56
CA LEU A 75 -0.39 2.87 9.00
C LEU A 75 -1.31 3.74 9.86
N SER A 76 -2.00 4.69 9.23
CA SER A 76 -2.96 5.56 9.88
C SER A 76 -4.32 5.50 9.19
N LEU A 77 -5.38 5.51 10.00
CA LEU A 77 -6.76 5.55 9.55
C LEU A 77 -7.38 6.88 9.99
N PHE A 78 -7.86 7.68 9.05
CA PHE A 78 -8.65 8.89 9.35
C PHE A 78 -10.09 8.68 8.90
N ILE A 79 -11.06 9.01 9.75
CA ILE A 79 -12.48 8.81 9.45
C ILE A 79 -13.26 10.10 9.67
N ARG A 80 -14.32 10.28 8.89
CA ARG A 80 -15.29 11.37 9.07
C ARG A 80 -15.84 11.34 10.49
N ARG A 81 -15.90 12.51 11.15
CA ARG A 81 -16.16 12.62 12.60
C ARG A 81 -17.49 12.02 13.06
N ASP A 82 -18.52 12.15 12.25
CA ASP A 82 -19.86 11.63 12.54
C ASP A 82 -19.95 10.10 12.42
N LEU A 83 -18.95 9.45 11.79
CA LEU A 83 -18.91 7.99 11.63
C LEU A 83 -18.30 7.26 12.84
N ILE A 84 -17.59 7.97 13.72
CA ILE A 84 -16.89 7.39 14.89
C ILE A 84 -17.84 6.56 15.76
N TRP A 85 -19.08 7.03 15.94
CA TRP A 85 -20.09 6.38 16.79
C TRP A 85 -20.55 5.03 16.28
N TYR A 86 -20.26 4.71 15.01
CA TYR A 86 -20.62 3.46 14.37
C TYR A 86 -19.41 2.53 14.19
N CYS A 87 -18.24 2.94 14.67
CA CYS A 87 -17.01 2.16 14.67
C CYS A 87 -16.90 1.32 15.94
N THR A 88 -16.39 0.10 15.81
CA THR A 88 -15.77 -0.59 16.95
C THR A 88 -14.40 0.00 17.24
N THR A 89 -13.89 -0.22 18.45
CA THR A 89 -12.48 0.05 18.76
C THR A 89 -11.59 -0.69 17.76
N PRO A 90 -10.65 0.01 17.10
CA PRO A 90 -9.68 -0.62 16.20
C PRO A 90 -8.70 -1.52 16.95
N ASP A 91 -8.36 -2.66 16.35
CA ASP A 91 -7.28 -3.55 16.77
C ASP A 91 -6.15 -3.49 15.73
N ASP A 92 -4.89 -3.46 16.17
CA ASP A 92 -3.73 -3.58 15.28
C ASP A 92 -2.82 -4.75 15.63
N ALA A 93 -2.08 -5.26 14.64
CA ALA A 93 -1.08 -6.31 14.80
C ALA A 93 0.05 -6.11 13.80
N PHE A 94 1.20 -6.74 14.04
CA PHE A 94 2.35 -6.59 13.17
C PHE A 94 3.12 -7.89 12.99
N PHE A 95 3.84 -7.96 11.88
CA PHE A 95 4.78 -9.03 11.57
C PHE A 95 6.11 -8.41 11.15
N ASN A 96 7.20 -8.82 11.80
CA ASN A 96 8.56 -8.36 11.47
C ASN A 96 9.36 -9.54 10.89
N ASN A 97 9.81 -9.41 9.64
CA ASN A 97 10.57 -10.48 8.98
C ASN A 97 12.06 -10.51 9.38
N ARG A 98 12.52 -9.52 10.17
CA ARG A 98 13.89 -9.43 10.70
C ARG A 98 13.86 -9.13 12.21
N PRO A 99 13.57 -10.13 13.06
CA PRO A 99 13.42 -9.92 14.50
C PRO A 99 14.75 -9.65 15.24
N SER A 100 15.90 -9.76 14.58
CA SER A 100 17.20 -9.47 15.20
C SER A 100 17.35 -7.97 15.52
N ALA A 101 17.79 -7.66 16.73
CA ALA A 101 17.89 -6.29 17.26
C ALA A 101 18.69 -5.31 16.37
N ALA A 102 19.64 -5.82 15.57
CA ALA A 102 20.43 -5.02 14.62
C ALA A 102 19.65 -4.51 13.38
N ASN A 103 18.43 -5.02 13.12
CA ASN A 103 17.67 -4.72 11.90
C ASN A 103 16.37 -3.95 12.12
N LEU A 104 16.10 -3.47 13.34
CA LEU A 104 14.87 -2.73 13.70
C LEU A 104 14.69 -1.42 12.90
N VAL A 105 15.80 -0.83 12.42
CA VAL A 105 15.82 0.46 11.70
C VAL A 105 15.47 0.32 10.20
N LYS A 106 15.56 -0.88 9.61
CA LYS A 106 15.21 -1.15 8.19
C LYS A 106 14.17 -2.25 8.10
N THR A 107 12.98 -1.94 8.61
CA THR A 107 11.92 -2.92 8.88
C THR A 107 11.26 -3.38 7.59
N LYS A 108 11.46 -4.67 7.27
CA LYS A 108 10.68 -5.44 6.30
C LYS A 108 9.65 -6.25 7.07
N GLY A 109 8.40 -6.25 6.63
CA GLY A 109 7.31 -6.82 7.39
C GLY A 109 5.95 -6.22 7.02
N ALA A 110 5.01 -6.28 7.95
CA ALA A 110 3.68 -5.73 7.77
C ALA A 110 3.06 -5.21 9.07
N LEU A 111 2.18 -4.23 8.93
CA LEU A 111 1.27 -3.70 9.93
C LEU A 111 -0.16 -3.95 9.46
N GLY A 112 -1.02 -4.46 10.33
CA GLY A 112 -2.44 -4.61 10.10
C GLY A 112 -3.24 -3.76 11.07
N ILE A 113 -4.25 -3.03 10.60
CA ILE A 113 -5.28 -2.40 11.45
C ILE A 113 -6.64 -2.93 11.01
N SER A 114 -7.47 -3.32 11.97
CA SER A 114 -8.82 -3.81 11.72
C SER A 114 -9.84 -3.15 12.63
N PHE A 115 -11.06 -2.96 12.12
CA PHE A 115 -12.21 -2.47 12.89
C PHE A 115 -13.50 -2.83 12.15
N ALA A 116 -14.65 -2.61 12.77
CA ALA A 116 -15.94 -2.69 12.10
C ALA A 116 -16.63 -1.33 12.03
N LEU A 117 -17.34 -1.07 10.94
CA LEU A 117 -18.18 0.11 10.75
C LEU A 117 -19.57 -0.35 10.30
N PHE A 118 -20.63 0.04 11.04
CA PHE A 118 -22.00 -0.45 10.82
C PHE A 118 -22.09 -1.99 10.72
N GLY A 119 -21.25 -2.70 11.48
CA GLY A 119 -21.15 -4.16 11.45
C GLY A 119 -20.36 -4.77 10.28
N THR A 120 -19.94 -3.98 9.29
CA THR A 120 -19.03 -4.44 8.23
C THR A 120 -17.59 -4.39 8.73
N THR A 121 -16.88 -5.53 8.67
CA THR A 121 -15.52 -5.66 9.20
C THR A 121 -14.46 -5.35 8.13
N PHE A 122 -13.51 -4.48 8.48
CA PHE A 122 -12.41 -4.04 7.62
C PHE A 122 -11.06 -4.49 8.17
N LEU A 123 -10.14 -4.81 7.27
CA LEU A 123 -8.72 -5.04 7.55
C LEU A 123 -7.87 -4.29 6.53
N PHE A 124 -6.95 -3.47 7.02
CA PHE A 124 -5.96 -2.73 6.24
C PHE A 124 -4.58 -3.28 6.59
N ILE A 125 -3.85 -3.78 5.60
CA ILE A 125 -2.49 -4.30 5.77
C ILE A 125 -1.55 -3.43 4.94
N ASN A 126 -0.65 -2.73 5.62
CA ASN A 126 0.49 -2.06 5.00
C ASN A 126 1.72 -2.97 5.12
N SER A 127 2.38 -3.31 4.01
CA SER A 127 3.56 -4.18 4.00
C SER A 127 4.74 -3.62 3.21
N HIS A 128 5.94 -4.00 3.62
CA HIS A 128 7.18 -3.68 2.93
C HIS A 128 7.97 -4.97 2.73
N LEU A 129 7.84 -5.54 1.55
CA LEU A 129 8.35 -6.88 1.23
C LEU A 129 9.81 -6.85 0.75
N THR A 130 10.41 -8.02 0.63
CA THR A 130 11.80 -8.20 0.22
C THR A 130 12.04 -7.60 -1.16
N ALA A 131 13.03 -6.70 -1.21
CA ALA A 131 13.44 -6.00 -2.42
C ALA A 131 14.24 -6.89 -3.39
N HIS A 132 14.55 -6.34 -4.57
CA HIS A 132 15.27 -6.98 -5.68
C HIS A 132 14.43 -7.88 -6.59
N GLN A 133 14.78 -7.86 -7.89
CA GLN A 133 14.04 -8.54 -8.96
C GLN A 133 14.02 -10.07 -8.80
N ASN A 134 15.15 -10.67 -8.39
CA ASN A 134 15.31 -12.11 -8.22
C ASN A 134 14.72 -12.69 -6.93
N LYS A 135 13.95 -11.91 -6.16
CA LYS A 135 13.41 -12.28 -4.83
C LYS A 135 11.90 -12.57 -4.81
N VAL A 136 11.35 -13.03 -5.94
CA VAL A 136 9.92 -13.34 -6.08
C VAL A 136 9.46 -14.41 -5.09
N LYS A 137 10.25 -15.47 -4.95
CA LYS A 137 9.93 -16.59 -4.04
C LYS A 137 9.86 -16.10 -2.59
N GLU A 138 10.83 -15.29 -2.16
CA GLU A 138 10.87 -14.73 -0.82
C GLU A 138 9.66 -13.82 -0.54
N ARG A 139 9.22 -13.01 -1.52
CA ARG A 139 8.00 -12.19 -1.38
C ARG A 139 6.73 -13.04 -1.22
N ILE A 140 6.61 -14.15 -1.96
CA ILE A 140 5.49 -15.08 -1.82
C ILE A 140 5.50 -15.71 -0.43
N GLU A 141 6.66 -16.16 0.05
CA GLU A 141 6.82 -16.72 1.40
C GLU A 141 6.50 -15.70 2.50
N GLU A 142 6.92 -14.44 2.33
CA GLU A 142 6.59 -13.34 3.23
C GLU A 142 5.08 -13.07 3.27
N TYR A 143 4.41 -13.00 2.11
CA TYR A 143 2.96 -12.88 2.04
C TYR A 143 2.25 -13.98 2.85
N MET A 144 2.65 -15.24 2.66
CA MET A 144 2.05 -16.37 3.38
C MET A 144 2.28 -16.23 4.90
N LYS A 145 3.52 -15.95 5.32
CA LYS A 145 3.85 -15.76 6.74
C LYS A 145 3.07 -14.61 7.36
N ILE A 146 2.96 -13.46 6.68
CA ILE A 146 2.18 -12.31 7.16
C ILE A 146 0.71 -12.72 7.33
N SER A 147 0.13 -13.41 6.34
CA SER A 147 -1.27 -13.82 6.37
C SER A 147 -1.60 -14.77 7.53
N GLU A 148 -0.64 -15.61 7.94
CA GLU A 148 -0.80 -16.54 9.07
C GLU A 148 -0.44 -15.93 10.42
N ALA A 149 0.49 -14.96 10.46
CA ALA A 149 1.05 -14.43 11.69
C ALA A 149 0.27 -13.23 12.26
N LEU A 150 -0.36 -12.41 11.41
CA LEU A 150 -1.17 -11.29 11.88
C LEU A 150 -2.41 -11.81 12.62
N ASN A 151 -2.38 -11.73 13.95
CA ASN A 151 -3.48 -12.21 14.77
C ASN A 151 -4.53 -11.11 15.00
N LEU A 152 -5.42 -10.93 14.02
CA LEU A 152 -6.55 -10.01 14.09
C LEU A 152 -7.88 -10.72 13.78
N PRO A 153 -9.01 -10.25 14.34
CA PRO A 153 -9.10 -9.30 15.47
C PRO A 153 -8.66 -9.98 16.79
N LYS A 154 -8.16 -9.22 17.76
CA LYS A 154 -7.54 -9.77 18.99
C LYS A 154 -8.57 -10.23 20.03
N ASN A 155 -9.70 -9.54 20.11
CA ASN A 155 -10.62 -9.66 21.25
C ASN A 155 -11.99 -10.30 20.94
N LEU A 156 -12.11 -11.07 19.85
CA LEU A 156 -13.38 -11.75 19.57
C LEU A 156 -13.46 -13.14 20.22
N ARG A 157 -14.54 -13.33 20.99
CA ARG A 157 -14.99 -14.67 21.41
C ARG A 157 -15.33 -15.47 20.14
N PRO A 158 -14.92 -16.75 20.02
CA PRO A 158 -15.10 -17.56 18.82
C PRO A 158 -16.57 -17.97 18.59
N LEU A 159 -17.45 -17.01 18.36
CA LEU A 159 -18.85 -17.24 18.00
C LEU A 159 -19.02 -17.39 16.48
N ASN A 160 -18.10 -16.84 15.68
CA ASN A 160 -18.12 -17.00 14.22
C ASN A 160 -16.95 -17.89 13.79
N PRO A 161 -17.21 -19.07 13.17
CA PRO A 161 -16.19 -20.01 12.71
C PRO A 161 -15.11 -19.38 11.81
N ARG A 162 -15.43 -18.29 11.10
CA ARG A 162 -14.47 -17.57 10.25
C ARG A 162 -13.23 -17.09 11.00
N TYR A 163 -13.36 -16.75 12.28
CA TYR A 163 -12.24 -16.26 13.08
C TYR A 163 -11.22 -17.35 13.40
N MET A 164 -11.55 -18.62 13.11
CA MET A 164 -10.64 -19.75 13.23
C MET A 164 -9.74 -19.96 12.00
N SER A 165 -9.98 -19.22 10.90
CA SER A 165 -9.10 -19.30 9.73
C SER A 165 -7.68 -18.91 10.10
N ARG A 166 -6.68 -19.71 9.72
CA ARG A 166 -5.27 -19.34 9.88
C ARG A 166 -4.90 -18.12 9.04
N ASP A 167 -5.47 -18.01 7.84
CA ASP A 167 -5.36 -16.81 7.01
C ASP A 167 -6.22 -15.68 7.62
N VAL A 168 -5.55 -14.66 8.16
CA VAL A 168 -6.16 -13.45 8.74
C VAL A 168 -7.09 -12.76 7.75
N THR A 169 -6.76 -12.79 6.46
CA THR A 169 -7.50 -12.05 5.46
C THR A 169 -8.90 -12.66 5.27
N ALA A 170 -9.11 -13.93 5.61
CA ALA A 170 -10.42 -14.60 5.48
C ALA A 170 -11.39 -14.22 6.62
N ARG A 171 -10.86 -13.57 7.66
CA ARG A 171 -11.60 -13.19 8.87
C ARG A 171 -12.39 -11.90 8.71
N PHE A 172 -12.19 -11.10 7.67
CA PHE A 172 -12.80 -9.77 7.46
C PHE A 172 -13.66 -9.69 6.19
N ASP A 173 -14.64 -8.78 6.17
CA ASP A 173 -15.59 -8.63 5.06
C ASP A 173 -14.95 -7.87 3.90
N CYS A 174 -14.16 -6.86 4.23
CA CYS A 174 -13.38 -6.04 3.31
C CYS A 174 -11.91 -6.04 3.76
N VAL A 175 -11.02 -6.43 2.87
CA VAL A 175 -9.57 -6.44 3.12
C VAL A 175 -8.87 -5.59 2.08
N PHE A 176 -7.98 -4.72 2.53
CA PHE A 176 -7.07 -3.95 1.69
C PHE A 176 -5.65 -4.34 2.06
N TRP A 177 -4.88 -4.84 1.10
CA TRP A 177 -3.47 -5.16 1.28
C TRP A 177 -2.66 -4.30 0.32
N PHE A 178 -1.81 -3.45 0.88
CA PHE A 178 -1.08 -2.46 0.13
C PHE A 178 0.32 -2.21 0.73
N GLY A 179 1.11 -1.40 0.05
CA GLY A 179 2.45 -1.05 0.47
C GLY A 179 3.46 -1.15 -0.68
N ASP A 180 4.74 -1.02 -0.34
CA ASP A 180 5.85 -1.40 -1.20
C ASP A 180 6.00 -2.94 -1.19
N LEU A 181 5.20 -3.57 -2.05
CA LEU A 181 5.21 -5.01 -2.26
C LEU A 181 6.46 -5.47 -3.01
N ASN A 182 7.27 -4.55 -3.55
CA ASN A 182 8.58 -4.81 -4.14
C ASN A 182 8.63 -5.81 -5.31
N PHE A 183 7.49 -6.19 -5.89
CA PHE A 183 7.44 -6.93 -7.16
C PHE A 183 7.97 -6.05 -8.30
N ARG A 184 8.69 -6.66 -9.23
CA ARG A 184 9.44 -5.95 -10.28
C ARG A 184 8.92 -6.33 -11.67
N LEU A 185 9.25 -5.49 -12.65
CA LEU A 185 9.12 -5.85 -14.05
C LEU A 185 10.28 -6.77 -14.45
N GLU A 186 9.99 -7.87 -15.14
CA GLU A 186 10.99 -8.80 -15.69
C GLU A 186 11.50 -8.32 -17.06
N ILE A 187 12.06 -7.12 -17.06
CA ILE A 187 12.61 -6.43 -18.23
C ILE A 187 14.09 -6.12 -17.97
N SER A 188 14.92 -6.11 -19.02
CA SER A 188 16.33 -5.70 -18.90
C SER A 188 16.48 -4.17 -18.75
N GLY A 189 17.55 -3.70 -18.10
CA GLY A 189 17.81 -2.26 -17.96
C GLY A 189 17.94 -1.53 -19.31
N GLN A 190 18.52 -2.19 -20.32
CA GLN A 190 18.63 -1.66 -21.67
C GLN A 190 17.25 -1.54 -22.35
N GLU A 191 16.42 -2.58 -22.25
CA GLU A 191 15.07 -2.57 -22.82
C GLU A 191 14.21 -1.50 -22.15
N MET A 192 14.28 -1.36 -20.82
CA MET A 192 13.58 -0.31 -20.08
C MET A 192 14.05 1.10 -20.50
N THR A 193 15.36 1.30 -20.65
CA THR A 193 15.91 2.57 -21.15
C THR A 193 15.38 2.90 -22.55
N ASN A 194 15.32 1.89 -23.43
CA ASN A 194 14.77 2.05 -24.78
C ASN A 194 13.27 2.37 -24.75
N ILE A 195 12.50 1.83 -23.80
CA ILE A 195 11.08 2.14 -23.63
C ILE A 195 10.89 3.59 -23.17
N ILE A 196 11.65 4.03 -22.17
CA ILE A 196 11.54 5.38 -21.58
C ILE A 196 11.98 6.47 -22.56
N ASN A 197 13.00 6.21 -23.39
CA ASN A 197 13.50 7.18 -24.37
C ASN A 197 12.62 7.30 -25.63
N ARG A 198 11.54 6.52 -25.76
CA ARG A 198 10.59 6.68 -26.86
C ARG A 198 9.72 7.92 -26.64
N PRO A 199 9.26 8.59 -27.72
CA PRO A 199 8.35 9.74 -27.61
C PRO A 199 7.10 9.42 -26.79
N THR A 200 6.60 10.42 -26.05
CA THR A 200 5.59 10.36 -24.98
C THR A 200 4.24 9.70 -25.33
N ASN A 201 3.90 9.54 -26.62
CA ASN A 201 2.65 8.86 -27.05
C ASN A 201 2.69 7.32 -26.95
N VAL A 202 3.75 6.73 -26.38
CA VAL A 202 4.00 5.28 -26.30
C VAL A 202 3.66 4.68 -24.92
N LEU A 203 3.14 5.47 -23.97
CA LEU A 203 2.68 4.98 -22.66
C LEU A 203 1.69 3.81 -22.83
N ASN A 204 0.66 3.95 -23.69
CA ASN A 204 -0.33 2.90 -23.91
C ASN A 204 0.25 1.61 -24.52
N VAL A 205 1.23 1.69 -25.43
CA VAL A 205 1.87 0.51 -26.06
C VAL A 205 2.81 -0.20 -25.08
N SER A 206 3.33 0.52 -24.08
CA SER A 206 4.26 -0.03 -23.09
C SER A 206 3.55 -0.67 -21.89
N LEU A 207 2.30 -0.27 -21.61
CA LEU A 207 1.52 -0.80 -20.48
C LEU A 207 1.17 -2.29 -20.63
N ASP A 208 0.84 -2.75 -21.84
CA ASP A 208 0.58 -4.17 -22.08
C ASP A 208 1.85 -5.00 -21.84
N LYS A 209 2.99 -4.54 -22.34
CA LYS A 209 4.29 -5.19 -22.10
C LYS A 209 4.66 -5.21 -20.62
N PHE A 210 4.42 -4.11 -19.90
CA PHE A 210 4.65 -4.06 -18.46
C PHE A 210 3.74 -5.04 -17.72
N LYS A 211 2.48 -5.16 -18.10
CA LYS A 211 1.55 -6.12 -17.51
C LYS A 211 2.01 -7.57 -17.70
N GLU A 212 2.48 -7.92 -18.90
CA GLU A 212 2.98 -9.27 -19.20
C GLU A 212 4.24 -9.64 -18.39
N THR A 213 5.07 -8.64 -18.08
CA THR A 213 6.34 -8.81 -17.38
C THR A 213 6.27 -8.47 -15.89
N ASP A 214 5.10 -8.05 -15.38
CA ASP A 214 4.91 -7.71 -13.97
C ASP A 214 4.82 -8.97 -13.11
N GLN A 215 5.77 -9.11 -12.18
CA GLN A 215 5.85 -10.28 -11.31
C GLN A 215 4.60 -10.44 -10.44
N LEU A 216 3.99 -9.35 -9.95
CA LEU A 216 2.79 -9.47 -9.11
C LEU A 216 1.60 -10.00 -9.92
N THR A 217 1.37 -9.43 -11.11
CA THR A 217 0.34 -9.88 -12.05
C THR A 217 0.50 -11.37 -12.36
N ASN A 218 1.72 -11.82 -12.66
CA ASN A 218 2.03 -13.21 -12.94
C ASN A 218 1.86 -14.14 -11.72
N VAL A 219 2.23 -13.69 -10.52
CA VAL A 219 2.05 -14.44 -9.27
C VAL A 219 0.57 -14.59 -8.93
N MET A 220 -0.22 -13.53 -9.10
CA MET A 220 -1.67 -13.54 -8.85
C MET A 220 -2.41 -14.42 -9.87
N SER A 221 -2.10 -14.30 -11.16
CA SER A 221 -2.77 -15.08 -12.22
C SER A 221 -2.53 -16.59 -12.10
N ARG A 222 -1.35 -16.98 -11.61
CA ARG A 222 -0.99 -18.38 -11.31
C ARG A 222 -1.51 -18.86 -9.95
N GLY A 223 -2.14 -17.99 -9.16
CA GLY A 223 -2.67 -18.33 -7.84
C GLY A 223 -1.61 -18.63 -6.79
N LEU A 224 -0.37 -18.13 -6.97
CA LEU A 224 0.76 -18.41 -6.07
C LEU A 224 0.75 -17.52 -4.81
N ALA A 225 0.23 -16.30 -4.90
CA ALA A 225 -0.01 -15.40 -3.78
C ALA A 225 -1.27 -14.57 -4.01
N PHE A 226 -1.76 -13.91 -2.96
CA PHE A 226 -2.92 -13.02 -3.00
C PHE A 226 -4.18 -13.66 -3.63
N LYS A 227 -4.43 -14.94 -3.32
CA LYS A 227 -5.60 -15.66 -3.84
C LYS A 227 -6.90 -14.97 -3.43
N GLY A 228 -7.74 -14.70 -4.42
CA GLY A 228 -9.04 -14.02 -4.24
C GLY A 228 -8.94 -12.51 -4.02
N PHE A 229 -7.74 -11.94 -4.03
CA PHE A 229 -7.58 -10.49 -4.15
C PHE A 229 -7.72 -10.05 -5.60
N TYR A 230 -8.15 -8.81 -5.75
CA TYR A 230 -8.19 -8.07 -6.99
C TYR A 230 -7.29 -6.86 -6.84
N GLU A 231 -6.62 -6.51 -7.93
CA GLU A 231 -6.11 -5.18 -8.13
C GLU A 231 -7.14 -4.40 -8.94
N SER A 232 -7.21 -3.07 -8.79
CA SER A 232 -7.95 -2.27 -9.77
C SER A 232 -7.40 -2.53 -11.17
N SER A 233 -8.14 -2.19 -12.23
CA SER A 233 -7.70 -2.42 -13.61
C SER A 233 -6.23 -2.03 -13.80
N SER A 234 -5.49 -2.80 -14.62
CA SER A 234 -4.04 -2.65 -14.82
C SER A 234 -3.59 -1.19 -14.75
N PRO A 235 -2.57 -0.86 -13.93
CA PRO A 235 -2.11 0.51 -13.71
C PRO A 235 -2.05 1.29 -15.02
N ARG A 236 -2.77 2.41 -15.09
CA ARG A 236 -2.75 3.32 -16.25
C ARG A 236 -1.72 4.45 -16.09
N PHE A 237 -0.91 4.34 -15.06
CA PHE A 237 0.19 5.22 -14.72
C PHE A 237 1.53 4.50 -14.97
N PRO A 238 2.65 5.22 -15.08
CA PRO A 238 3.96 4.60 -15.29
C PRO A 238 4.51 3.96 -13.99
N PRO A 239 5.56 3.12 -14.07
CA PRO A 239 6.18 2.52 -12.89
C PRO A 239 6.50 3.53 -11.77
N THR A 240 6.15 3.22 -10.52
CA THR A 240 6.28 4.15 -9.37
C THR A 240 7.67 4.21 -8.74
N TYR A 241 8.59 3.34 -9.19
CA TYR A 241 9.98 3.26 -8.77
C TYR A 241 10.84 3.01 -10.02
N LYS A 242 12.12 3.39 -10.12
CA LYS A 242 12.93 4.22 -9.22
C LYS A 242 13.19 5.58 -9.86
N PHE A 243 12.73 6.64 -9.23
CA PHE A 243 12.94 8.01 -9.69
C PHE A 243 14.22 8.62 -9.13
N LYS A 244 14.72 9.66 -9.80
CA LYS A 244 15.68 10.57 -9.18
C LYS A 244 14.93 11.45 -8.18
N TYR A 245 15.55 11.72 -7.04
CA TYR A 245 14.98 12.61 -6.03
C TYR A 245 14.75 14.01 -6.60
N GLY A 246 13.60 14.60 -6.30
CA GLY A 246 13.22 15.94 -6.75
C GLY A 246 12.90 16.03 -8.25
N SER A 247 12.62 14.90 -8.91
CA SER A 247 12.20 14.90 -10.32
C SER A 247 11.21 13.79 -10.67
N ASN A 248 10.71 13.83 -11.90
CA ASN A 248 9.91 12.77 -12.51
C ASN A 248 10.72 11.95 -13.53
N ASP A 249 12.04 12.04 -13.47
CA ASP A 249 12.94 11.25 -14.31
C ASP A 249 13.35 9.96 -13.60
N TYR A 250 13.36 8.85 -14.32
CA TYR A 250 13.87 7.59 -13.80
C TYR A 250 15.38 7.63 -13.56
N ASP A 251 15.83 6.96 -12.50
CA ASP A 251 17.24 6.71 -12.20
C ASP A 251 17.76 5.52 -13.03
N LEU A 252 18.03 5.79 -14.31
CA LEU A 252 18.53 4.81 -15.28
C LEU A 252 20.03 4.49 -15.14
N VAL A 253 20.74 5.23 -14.29
CA VAL A 253 22.16 4.96 -13.98
C VAL A 253 22.27 3.80 -13.00
N SER A 254 21.30 3.69 -12.09
CA SER A 254 21.23 2.55 -11.18
C SER A 254 20.92 1.25 -11.93
N GLN A 255 21.46 0.12 -11.46
CA GLN A 255 21.08 -1.22 -11.97
C GLN A 255 19.64 -1.64 -11.58
N ARG A 256 18.79 -0.69 -11.14
CA ARG A 256 17.41 -0.96 -10.75
C ARG A 256 16.50 -0.59 -11.91
N VAL A 257 15.86 -1.59 -12.49
CA VAL A 257 14.83 -1.40 -13.51
C VAL A 257 13.59 -0.76 -12.87
N PRO A 258 13.08 0.34 -13.44
CA PRO A 258 11.78 0.89 -13.06
C PRO A 258 10.68 -0.17 -12.94
N SER A 259 9.84 -0.10 -11.90
CA SER A 259 8.86 -1.14 -11.56
C SER A 259 7.66 -0.59 -10.78
N PHE A 260 6.54 -1.31 -10.84
CA PHE A 260 5.33 -1.08 -10.04
C PHE A 260 5.47 -1.74 -8.66
N THR A 261 6.32 -1.16 -7.81
CA THR A 261 6.61 -1.69 -6.47
C THR A 261 5.50 -1.40 -5.47
N ASP A 262 4.83 -0.26 -5.63
CA ASP A 262 3.82 0.26 -4.71
C ASP A 262 2.43 -0.11 -5.23
N ARG A 263 1.71 -0.96 -4.49
CA ARG A 263 0.50 -1.63 -5.00
C ARG A 263 -0.63 -1.60 -3.99
N ILE A 264 -1.87 -1.59 -4.48
CA ILE A 264 -3.08 -1.63 -3.66
C ILE A 264 -3.98 -2.75 -4.15
N LEU A 265 -4.10 -3.79 -3.33
CA LEU A 265 -4.94 -4.94 -3.57
C LEU A 265 -6.14 -4.91 -2.62
N TYR A 266 -7.27 -5.42 -3.05
CA TYR A 266 -8.46 -5.54 -2.22
C TYR A 266 -9.14 -6.89 -2.38
N ARG A 267 -9.85 -7.30 -1.34
CA ARG A 267 -10.71 -8.49 -1.35
C ARG A 267 -11.98 -8.19 -0.59
N SER A 268 -13.10 -8.65 -1.12
CA SER A 268 -14.39 -8.58 -0.43
C SER A 268 -15.06 -9.96 -0.39
N LYS A 269 -15.83 -10.20 0.67
CA LYS A 269 -16.61 -11.45 0.80
C LYS A 269 -17.82 -11.49 -0.11
N GLN A 270 -18.53 -10.38 -0.21
CA GLN A 270 -19.67 -10.24 -1.11
C GLN A 270 -19.17 -9.61 -2.41
N VAL A 271 -19.52 -10.23 -3.53
CA VAL A 271 -19.27 -9.68 -4.86
C VAL A 271 -19.85 -8.26 -4.90
N SER A 272 -19.14 -7.32 -5.51
CA SER A 272 -19.52 -5.90 -5.66
C SER A 272 -19.54 -5.02 -4.39
N HIS A 273 -19.16 -5.53 -3.21
CA HIS A 273 -18.98 -4.67 -2.02
C HIS A 273 -17.90 -3.60 -2.18
N ILE A 274 -16.88 -3.89 -2.99
CA ILE A 274 -15.81 -2.94 -3.31
C ILE A 274 -15.85 -2.70 -4.82
N SER A 275 -15.96 -1.42 -5.19
CA SER A 275 -15.88 -0.95 -6.57
C SER A 275 -14.78 0.11 -6.65
N PRO A 276 -13.63 -0.20 -7.27
CA PRO A 276 -12.58 0.78 -7.49
C PRO A 276 -13.08 1.93 -8.37
N LEU A 277 -12.83 3.17 -7.93
CA LEU A 277 -13.21 4.38 -8.66
C LEU A 277 -12.01 5.01 -9.39
N LEU A 278 -10.87 5.01 -8.70
CA LEU A 278 -9.61 5.58 -9.16
C LEU A 278 -8.48 4.71 -8.63
N TYR A 279 -7.46 4.50 -9.45
CA TYR A 279 -6.19 3.93 -9.04
C TYR A 279 -5.10 4.64 -9.84
N ASP A 280 -4.31 5.46 -9.17
CA ASP A 280 -3.39 6.40 -9.81
C ASP A 280 -2.15 6.62 -8.94
N TRP A 281 -1.17 7.33 -9.51
CA TRP A 281 0.04 7.83 -8.85
C TRP A 281 0.00 9.35 -8.67
N VAL A 282 0.83 9.89 -7.78
CA VAL A 282 0.92 11.34 -7.52
C VAL A 282 2.31 11.87 -7.89
N PRO A 283 2.54 12.30 -9.15
CA PRO A 283 3.85 12.75 -9.62
C PRO A 283 4.39 14.00 -8.89
N GLN A 284 3.52 14.79 -8.28
CA GLN A 284 3.85 15.99 -7.51
C GLN A 284 4.64 15.67 -6.22
N MET A 285 4.52 14.43 -5.72
CA MET A 285 5.31 13.98 -4.56
C MET A 285 6.67 13.48 -5.08
N ASP A 286 7.70 14.31 -5.02
CA ASP A 286 9.03 14.01 -5.60
C ASP A 286 10.17 13.92 -4.57
N SER A 287 9.85 14.01 -3.28
CA SER A 287 10.85 13.93 -2.22
C SER A 287 11.52 12.55 -2.13
N SER A 288 10.85 11.49 -2.59
CA SER A 288 11.28 10.09 -2.58
C SER A 288 11.66 9.61 -3.98
N ASP A 289 12.40 8.50 -4.07
CA ASP A 289 12.60 7.75 -5.32
C ASP A 289 11.40 6.85 -5.68
N HIS A 290 10.37 6.85 -4.82
CA HIS A 290 9.05 6.29 -5.09
C HIS A 290 7.99 7.38 -5.22
N LYS A 291 6.97 7.10 -6.03
CA LYS A 291 5.77 7.92 -6.19
C LYS A 291 4.58 7.22 -5.51
N PRO A 292 3.85 7.91 -4.63
CA PRO A 292 2.66 7.35 -4.00
C PRO A 292 1.50 7.18 -4.97
#